data_AF-A0A662LZU9-F1
#
_entry.id   AF-A0A662LZU9-F1
#
_cell.length_a   1.000
_cell.length_b   1.000
_cell.length_c   1.000
_cell.angle_alpha   90.00
_cell.angle_beta   90.00
_cell.angle_gamma   90.00
#
_symmetry.space_group_name_H-M   'P 1'
#
loop_
_entity.id
_entity.type
_entity.pdbx_description
1 polymer ?
#
loop_
_entity_poly.entity_id
_entity_poly.type
_entity_poly.pdbx_seq_one_letter_code
_entity_poly.pdbx_strand_id
1 'polypeptide(L)'
;MKIIEGFGKMNPKMQSIIMISVLVIIGIIIGYLISSAASPYLIDNIEQKPHHNWGENENLTQIQKDHIISGFSISIIIFTVEICLLIGLISIYVNIYTKTKSKYLMGFVIFVGIFLIKSIAQLISMTPLFTESLRAGPNVITPLMKNNFGPFGIFFTIFEIIAICILLHISNE
;
A
#
# COMPACT_ATOMS: atom_id res chain seq x y z
N MET A 1 14.16 -26.25 11.42
CA MET A 1 15.49 -25.58 11.37
C MET A 1 16.33 -25.93 10.12
N LYS A 2 15.89 -26.83 9.21
CA LYS A 2 16.59 -27.14 7.94
C LYS A 2 16.31 -26.18 6.77
N ILE A 3 15.27 -25.34 6.85
CA ILE A 3 14.90 -24.41 5.78
C ILE A 3 15.89 -23.23 5.68
N ILE A 4 16.55 -22.89 6.79
CA ILE A 4 17.45 -21.72 6.87
C ILE A 4 18.84 -22.04 6.25
N GLU A 5 19.28 -23.30 6.26
CA GLU A 5 20.59 -23.70 5.70
C GLU A 5 20.62 -23.73 4.16
N GLY A 6 19.46 -23.80 3.49
CA GLY A 6 19.37 -23.82 2.02
C GLY A 6 19.59 -22.45 1.35
N PHE A 7 19.38 -21.35 2.09
CA PHE A 7 19.51 -20.00 1.53
C PHE A 7 20.96 -19.58 1.27
N GLY A 8 21.95 -20.18 1.97
CA GLY A 8 23.36 -19.84 1.80
C GLY A 8 24.02 -20.33 0.51
N LYS A 9 23.35 -21.20 -0.27
CA LYS A 9 23.85 -21.75 -1.55
C LYS A 9 23.06 -21.30 -2.78
N MET A 10 22.13 -20.36 -2.63
CA MET A 10 21.36 -19.83 -3.75
C MET A 10 22.09 -18.70 -4.44
N ASN A 11 21.88 -18.57 -5.75
CA ASN A 11 22.33 -17.41 -6.52
C ASN A 11 21.74 -16.13 -5.86
N PRO A 12 22.54 -15.07 -5.62
CA PRO A 12 22.05 -13.82 -5.04
C PRO A 12 20.78 -13.27 -5.71
N LYS A 13 20.68 -13.44 -7.04
CA LYS A 13 19.48 -13.06 -7.81
C LYS A 13 18.22 -13.80 -7.38
N MET A 14 18.35 -15.11 -7.13
CA MET A 14 17.25 -15.95 -6.65
C MET A 14 16.83 -15.57 -5.23
N GLN A 15 17.80 -15.24 -4.37
CA GLN A 15 17.52 -14.80 -3.01
C GLN A 15 16.71 -13.49 -2.98
N SER A 16 17.05 -12.51 -3.82
CA SER A 16 16.29 -11.27 -3.95
C SER A 16 14.85 -11.49 -4.39
N ILE A 17 14.65 -12.36 -5.39
CA ILE A 17 13.31 -12.67 -5.91
C ILE A 17 12.45 -13.29 -4.81
N ILE A 18 12.99 -14.30 -4.10
CA ILE A 18 12.27 -14.96 -3.00
C ILE A 18 11.90 -13.95 -1.91
N MET A 19 12.84 -13.09 -1.52
CA MET A 19 12.61 -12.07 -0.50
C MET A 19 11.52 -11.07 -0.93
N ILE A 20 11.57 -10.57 -2.17
CA ILE A 20 10.53 -9.68 -2.71
C ILE A 20 9.18 -10.39 -2.70
N SER A 21 9.11 -11.64 -3.18
CA SER A 21 7.86 -12.42 -3.18
C SER A 21 7.29 -12.59 -1.78
N VAL A 22 8.12 -12.89 -0.78
CA VAL A 22 7.69 -13.02 0.62
C VAL A 22 7.16 -11.69 1.15
N LEU A 23 7.84 -10.57 0.90
CA LEU A 23 7.39 -9.24 1.33
C LEU A 23 6.05 -8.85 0.68
N VAL A 24 5.86 -9.15 -0.61
CA VAL A 24 4.59 -8.90 -1.30
C VAL A 24 3.47 -9.75 -0.70
N ILE A 25 3.70 -11.04 -0.46
CA ILE A 25 2.69 -11.92 0.15
C ILE A 25 2.29 -11.41 1.54
N ILE A 26 3.26 -11.03 2.37
CA ILE A 26 3.00 -10.45 3.70
C ILE A 26 2.17 -9.17 3.57
N GLY A 27 2.54 -8.27 2.65
CA GLY A 27 1.81 -7.03 2.40
C GLY A 27 0.36 -7.26 1.96
N ILE A 28 0.11 -8.26 1.11
CA ILE A 28 -1.24 -8.63 0.68
C ILE A 28 -2.06 -9.14 1.87
N ILE A 29 -1.50 -10.03 2.69
CA ILE A 29 -2.20 -10.60 3.85
C ILE A 29 -2.56 -9.48 4.84
N ILE A 30 -1.60 -8.63 5.20
CA ILE A 30 -1.83 -7.52 6.13
C ILE A 30 -2.85 -6.53 5.53
N GLY A 31 -2.72 -6.19 4.25
CA GLY A 31 -3.63 -5.26 3.58
C GLY A 31 -5.07 -5.79 3.53
N TYR A 32 -5.24 -7.09 3.29
CA TYR A 32 -6.54 -7.73 3.33
C TYR A 32 -7.16 -7.67 4.74
N LEU A 33 -6.37 -7.95 5.79
CA LEU A 33 -6.84 -7.86 7.17
C LEU A 33 -7.25 -6.43 7.56
N ILE A 34 -6.43 -5.43 7.21
CA ILE A 34 -6.74 -4.02 7.48
C ILE A 34 -8.02 -3.62 6.72
N SER A 35 -8.12 -3.96 5.44
CA SER A 35 -9.31 -3.61 4.66
C SER A 35 -10.57 -4.27 5.19
N SER A 36 -10.52 -5.56 5.52
CA SER A 36 -11.66 -6.27 6.08
C SER A 36 -12.12 -5.67 7.42
N ALA A 37 -11.18 -5.19 8.24
CA ALA A 37 -11.51 -4.54 9.50
C ALA A 37 -12.06 -3.11 9.29
N ALA A 38 -11.54 -2.37 8.31
CA ALA A 38 -11.91 -0.98 8.05
C ALA A 38 -13.17 -0.78 7.19
N SER A 39 -13.52 -1.78 6.35
CA SER A 39 -14.65 -1.69 5.41
C SER A 39 -16.01 -1.41 6.06
N PRO A 40 -16.40 -2.04 7.19
CA PRO A 40 -17.65 -1.70 7.86
C PRO A 40 -17.71 -0.24 8.31
N TYR A 41 -16.61 0.27 8.90
CA TYR A 41 -16.51 1.66 9.31
C TYR A 41 -16.60 2.63 8.13
N LEU A 42 -16.08 2.26 6.96
CA LEU A 42 -16.17 3.09 5.76
C LEU A 42 -17.64 3.25 5.31
N ILE A 43 -18.37 2.14 5.20
CA ILE A 43 -19.78 2.17 4.77
C ILE A 43 -20.65 2.93 5.77
N ASP A 44 -20.49 2.66 7.06
CA ASP A 44 -21.25 3.36 8.10
C ASP A 44 -21.01 4.87 8.07
N ASN A 45 -19.76 5.32 7.84
CA ASN A 45 -19.43 6.75 7.73
C ASN A 45 -20.05 7.41 6.49
N ILE A 46 -20.23 6.67 5.40
CA ILE A 46 -20.86 7.16 4.18
C ILE A 46 -22.39 7.24 4.36
N GLU A 47 -23.01 6.22 4.97
CA GLU A 47 -24.47 6.16 5.14
C GLU A 47 -24.98 7.12 6.23
N GLN A 48 -24.23 7.34 7.31
CA GLN A 48 -24.64 8.21 8.41
C GLN A 48 -24.53 9.72 8.12
N LYS A 49 -23.85 10.12 7.04
CA LYS A 49 -23.61 11.54 6.69
C LYS A 49 -24.09 11.85 5.26
N PRO A 50 -25.42 11.94 5.03
CA PRO A 50 -26.00 12.10 3.70
C PRO A 50 -25.52 13.37 2.98
N HIS A 51 -25.50 13.29 1.64
CA HIS A 51 -25.16 14.40 0.75
C HIS A 51 -26.26 15.43 0.63
N HIS A 52 -25.85 16.67 0.32
CA HIS A 52 -26.72 17.78 -0.08
C HIS A 52 -27.59 17.50 -1.33
N ASN A 53 -27.30 16.43 -2.09
CA ASN A 53 -27.99 16.08 -3.33
C ASN A 53 -28.42 14.60 -3.42
N TRP A 54 -28.26 13.80 -2.35
CA TRP A 54 -28.95 12.51 -2.26
C TRP A 54 -30.35 12.81 -1.76
N GLY A 55 -31.37 12.34 -2.48
CA GLY A 55 -32.73 12.38 -1.96
C GLY A 55 -32.75 11.78 -0.56
N GLU A 56 -33.60 12.32 0.32
CA GLU A 56 -33.58 12.10 1.79
C GLU A 56 -33.60 10.64 2.28
N ASN A 57 -33.66 9.62 1.41
CA ASN A 57 -33.80 8.21 1.78
C ASN A 57 -33.15 7.20 0.82
N GLU A 58 -32.10 7.54 0.06
CA GLU A 58 -31.38 6.53 -0.73
C GLU A 58 -30.16 5.99 0.02
N ASN A 59 -30.35 4.84 0.70
CA ASN A 59 -29.23 4.01 1.15
C ASN A 59 -28.46 3.49 -0.07
N LEU A 60 -27.15 3.25 0.10
CA LEU A 60 -26.33 2.63 -0.94
C LEU A 60 -26.93 1.25 -1.32
N THR A 61 -27.10 1.01 -2.61
CA THR A 61 -27.43 -0.33 -3.10
C THR A 61 -26.27 -1.29 -2.81
N GLN A 62 -26.57 -2.59 -2.65
CA GLN A 62 -25.54 -3.59 -2.36
C GLN A 62 -24.42 -3.59 -3.40
N ILE A 63 -24.77 -3.43 -4.69
CA ILE A 63 -23.81 -3.36 -5.79
C ILE A 63 -22.83 -2.19 -5.60
N GLN A 64 -23.33 -1.02 -5.17
CA GLN A 64 -22.49 0.15 -4.91
C GLN A 64 -21.56 -0.08 -3.70
N LYS A 65 -22.08 -0.69 -2.63
CA LYS A 65 -21.27 -1.07 -1.45
C LYS A 65 -20.14 -2.00 -1.85
N ASP A 66 -20.44 -3.04 -2.63
CA ASP A 66 -19.45 -4.03 -3.08
C ASP A 66 -18.35 -3.38 -3.94
N HIS A 67 -18.70 -2.47 -4.84
CA HIS A 67 -17.73 -1.72 -5.65
C HIS A 67 -16.84 -0.81 -4.80
N ILE A 68 -17.41 -0.07 -3.84
CA ILE A 68 -16.65 0.80 -2.92
C ILE A 68 -15.67 -0.02 -2.10
N ILE A 69 -16.15 -1.10 -1.47
CA ILE A 69 -15.33 -1.99 -0.64
C ILE A 69 -14.21 -2.61 -1.48
N SER A 70 -14.50 -3.05 -2.70
CA SER A 70 -13.49 -3.62 -3.59
C SER A 70 -12.41 -2.59 -3.95
N GLY A 71 -12.77 -1.38 -4.33
CA GLY A 71 -11.80 -0.34 -4.70
C GLY A 71 -10.95 0.12 -3.51
N PHE A 72 -11.57 0.27 -2.35
CA PHE A 72 -10.90 0.58 -1.10
C PHE A 72 -9.93 -0.54 -0.70
N SER A 73 -10.36 -1.80 -0.79
CA SER A 73 -9.53 -2.97 -0.48
C SER A 73 -8.29 -3.07 -1.35
N ILE A 74 -8.45 -2.91 -2.66
CA ILE A 74 -7.33 -2.94 -3.61
C ILE A 74 -6.32 -1.84 -3.27
N SER A 75 -6.82 -0.62 -2.97
CA SER A 75 -5.96 0.51 -2.61
C SER A 75 -5.15 0.23 -1.34
N ILE A 76 -5.82 -0.23 -0.27
CA ILE A 76 -5.15 -0.60 0.99
C ILE A 76 -4.10 -1.68 0.76
N ILE A 77 -4.41 -2.70 -0.03
CA ILE A 77 -3.46 -3.78 -0.35
C ILE A 77 -2.21 -3.21 -1.04
N ILE A 78 -2.38 -2.35 -2.05
CA ILE A 78 -1.26 -1.73 -2.77
C ILE A 78 -0.36 -0.94 -1.82
N PHE A 79 -0.93 -0.06 -0.98
CA PHE A 79 -0.14 0.71 -0.01
C PHE A 79 0.54 -0.18 1.03
N THR A 80 -0.12 -1.25 1.48
CA THR A 80 0.46 -2.16 2.46
C THR A 80 1.63 -2.96 1.88
N VAL A 81 1.53 -3.38 0.61
CA VAL A 81 2.63 -4.00 -0.13
C VAL A 81 3.80 -3.03 -0.27
N GLU A 82 3.55 -1.78 -0.65
CA GLU A 82 4.58 -0.75 -0.73
C GLU A 82 5.31 -0.56 0.61
N ILE A 83 4.56 -0.42 1.71
CA ILE A 83 5.12 -0.26 3.06
C ILE A 83 6.00 -1.46 3.44
N CYS A 84 5.54 -2.69 3.18
CA CYS A 84 6.32 -3.89 3.46
C CYS A 84 7.63 -3.92 2.66
N LEU A 85 7.59 -3.55 1.38
CA LEU A 85 8.77 -3.46 0.54
C LEU A 85 9.74 -2.36 1.00
N LEU A 86 9.24 -1.19 1.41
CA LEU A 86 10.05 -0.10 1.97
C LEU A 86 10.73 -0.51 3.28
N ILE A 87 10.02 -1.17 4.18
CA ILE A 87 10.60 -1.70 5.43
C ILE A 87 11.69 -2.72 5.13
N GLY A 88 11.46 -3.62 4.17
CA GLY A 88 12.46 -4.57 3.69
C GLY A 88 13.71 -3.87 3.15
N LEU A 89 13.52 -2.87 2.30
CA LEU A 89 14.60 -2.08 1.70
C LEU A 89 15.42 -1.36 2.76
N ILE A 90 14.77 -0.66 3.69
CA ILE A 90 15.44 0.02 4.80
C ILE A 90 16.26 -0.98 5.63
N SER A 91 15.68 -2.14 5.94
CA SER A 91 16.36 -3.16 6.75
C SER A 91 17.65 -3.65 6.10
N ILE A 92 17.65 -3.87 4.78
CA ILE A 92 18.83 -4.26 4.02
C ILE A 92 19.87 -3.15 4.02
N TYR A 93 19.48 -1.93 3.65
CA TYR A 93 20.42 -0.82 3.53
C TYR A 93 21.01 -0.39 4.88
N VAL A 94 20.26 -0.50 5.97
CA VAL A 94 20.78 -0.34 7.33
C VAL A 94 21.83 -1.40 7.65
N ASN A 95 21.58 -2.67 7.30
CA ASN A 95 22.55 -3.75 7.51
C ASN A 95 23.83 -3.57 6.66
N ILE A 96 23.71 -3.06 5.43
CA ILE A 96 24.89 -2.74 4.60
C ILE A 96 25.63 -1.55 5.20
N TYR A 97 24.92 -0.53 5.69
CA TYR A 97 25.51 0.63 6.35
C TYR A 97 26.28 0.26 7.62
N THR A 98 25.77 -0.63 8.46
CA THR A 98 26.48 -1.03 9.69
C THR A 98 27.83 -1.67 9.39
N LYS A 99 27.95 -2.39 8.26
CA LYS A 99 29.19 -3.03 7.79
C LYS A 99 30.14 -2.07 7.09
N THR A 100 29.62 -1.21 6.20
CA THR A 100 30.45 -0.33 5.35
C THR A 100 30.71 1.04 5.94
N LYS A 101 29.88 1.49 6.88
CA LYS A 101 29.89 2.84 7.49
C LYS A 101 29.85 3.99 6.47
N SER A 102 29.32 3.73 5.26
CA SER A 102 29.26 4.74 4.19
C SER A 102 28.21 5.83 4.49
N LYS A 103 28.63 7.09 4.50
CA LYS A 103 27.75 8.25 4.69
C LYS A 103 26.66 8.35 3.61
N TYR A 104 26.96 7.89 2.38
CA TYR A 104 25.99 7.86 1.28
C TYR A 104 24.80 6.94 1.58
N LEU A 105 25.07 5.73 2.10
CA LEU A 105 24.01 4.78 2.46
C LEU A 105 23.10 5.32 3.55
N MET A 106 23.64 6.07 4.51
CA MET A 106 22.82 6.70 5.55
C MET A 106 21.88 7.76 4.97
N GLY A 107 22.37 8.59 4.05
CA GLY A 107 21.52 9.54 3.32
C GLY A 107 20.40 8.84 2.54
N PHE A 108 20.73 7.72 1.90
CA PHE A 108 19.74 6.90 1.18
C PHE A 108 18.70 6.28 2.11
N VAL A 109 19.10 5.74 3.27
CA VAL A 109 18.16 5.21 4.27
C VAL A 109 17.20 6.30 4.76
N ILE A 110 17.69 7.51 5.02
CA ILE A 110 16.82 8.64 5.41
C ILE A 110 15.85 8.99 4.29
N PHE A 111 16.33 9.04 3.05
CA PHE A 111 15.50 9.30 1.87
C PHE A 111 14.36 8.27 1.76
N VAL A 112 14.69 6.97 1.79
CA VAL A 112 13.68 5.89 1.77
C VAL A 112 12.76 5.96 2.99
N GLY A 113 13.27 6.38 4.15
CA GLY A 113 12.47 6.61 5.36
C GLY A 113 11.39 7.68 5.17
N ILE A 114 11.65 8.73 4.39
CA ILE A 114 10.63 9.74 4.05
C ILE A 114 9.52 9.12 3.20
N PHE A 115 9.84 8.24 2.24
CA PHE A 115 8.83 7.50 1.47
C PHE A 115 7.99 6.61 2.38
N LEU A 116 8.61 5.93 3.35
CA LEU A 116 7.87 5.10 4.30
C LEU A 116 6.86 5.92 5.12
N ILE A 117 7.27 7.09 5.63
CA ILE A 117 6.37 7.99 6.36
C ILE A 117 5.22 8.46 5.44
N LYS A 118 5.53 8.82 4.19
CA LYS A 118 4.52 9.19 3.18
C LYS A 118 3.49 8.08 2.98
N SER A 119 3.93 6.84 2.76
CA SER A 119 3.03 5.70 2.49
C SER A 119 2.17 5.37 3.70
N ILE A 120 2.71 5.46 4.93
CA ILE A 120 1.92 5.28 6.16
C ILE A 120 0.88 6.39 6.30
N ALA A 121 1.24 7.65 6.06
CA ALA A 121 0.32 8.77 6.13
C ALA A 121 -0.82 8.63 5.09
N GLN A 122 -0.49 8.16 3.89
CA GLN A 122 -1.49 7.86 2.85
C GLN A 122 -2.43 6.73 3.29
N LEU A 123 -1.90 5.64 3.85
CA LEU A 123 -2.72 4.53 4.35
C LEU A 123 -3.70 4.98 5.43
N ILE A 124 -3.26 5.79 6.41
CA ILE A 124 -4.12 6.32 7.47
C ILE A 124 -5.18 7.26 6.91
N SER A 125 -4.80 8.07 5.92
CA SER A 125 -5.71 9.04 5.31
C SER A 125 -6.69 8.41 4.31
N MET A 126 -6.55 7.13 3.96
CA MET A 126 -7.42 6.47 2.99
C MET A 126 -8.90 6.52 3.37
N THR A 127 -9.26 6.13 4.59
CA THR A 127 -10.67 6.07 5.03
C THR A 127 -11.38 7.43 4.96
N PRO A 128 -10.86 8.52 5.57
CA PRO A 128 -11.53 9.82 5.49
C PRO A 128 -11.54 10.35 4.06
N LEU A 129 -10.49 10.11 3.28
CA LEU A 129 -10.43 10.62 1.92
C LEU A 129 -11.33 9.87 0.94
N PHE A 130 -11.45 8.54 1.05
CA PHE A 130 -12.43 7.76 0.29
C PHE A 130 -13.85 8.21 0.61
N THR A 131 -14.12 8.45 1.90
CA THR A 131 -15.40 8.99 2.36
C THR A 131 -15.66 10.34 1.68
N GLU A 132 -14.82 11.36 1.90
CA GLU A 132 -15.01 12.69 1.30
C GLU A 132 -15.03 12.69 -0.25
N SER A 133 -14.31 11.78 -0.89
CA SER A 133 -14.27 11.64 -2.35
C SER A 133 -15.60 11.13 -2.91
N LEU A 134 -16.15 10.06 -2.31
CA LEU A 134 -17.47 9.53 -2.67
C LEU A 134 -18.57 10.55 -2.34
N ARG A 135 -18.34 11.34 -1.29
CA ARG A 135 -19.22 12.42 -0.87
C ARG A 135 -19.34 13.55 -1.90
N ALA A 136 -18.28 13.86 -2.63
CA ALA A 136 -18.29 14.96 -3.61
C ALA A 136 -18.99 14.61 -4.94
N GLY A 137 -19.31 13.34 -5.22
CA GLY A 137 -19.82 12.91 -6.54
C GLY A 137 -20.59 11.58 -6.56
N PRO A 138 -21.90 11.58 -6.27
CA PRO A 138 -22.78 10.40 -6.24
C PRO A 138 -22.79 9.49 -7.48
N ASN A 139 -22.77 10.08 -8.67
CA ASN A 139 -23.05 9.37 -9.93
C ASN A 139 -21.80 8.74 -10.56
N VAL A 140 -20.70 8.68 -9.80
CA VAL A 140 -19.38 8.29 -10.30
C VAL A 140 -18.78 7.24 -9.36
N ILE A 141 -19.49 6.12 -9.22
CA ILE A 141 -19.11 5.00 -8.34
C ILE A 141 -18.13 4.10 -9.07
N THR A 142 -17.10 4.71 -9.65
CA THR A 142 -15.87 4.02 -10.06
C THR A 142 -14.76 4.50 -9.13
N PRO A 143 -14.65 3.91 -7.92
CA PRO A 143 -13.72 4.34 -6.88
C PRO A 143 -12.25 4.29 -7.33
N LEU A 144 -11.95 3.59 -8.43
CA LEU A 144 -10.61 3.47 -8.97
C LEU A 144 -10.23 4.51 -10.03
N MET A 145 -11.17 5.29 -10.60
CA MET A 145 -10.84 6.06 -11.81
C MET A 145 -11.39 7.47 -11.96
N LYS A 146 -12.45 7.91 -11.28
CA LYS A 146 -13.18 9.06 -11.86
C LYS A 146 -13.57 10.21 -10.95
N ASN A 147 -13.37 10.20 -9.63
CA ASN A 147 -13.40 11.46 -8.88
C ASN A 147 -12.62 11.38 -7.55
N ASN A 148 -11.83 12.43 -7.31
CA ASN A 148 -11.24 12.92 -6.06
C ASN A 148 -10.18 12.10 -5.29
N PHE A 149 -10.01 10.81 -5.54
CA PHE A 149 -8.73 10.13 -5.32
C PHE A 149 -8.12 9.84 -6.68
N GLY A 150 -7.47 10.85 -7.26
CA GLY A 150 -7.07 10.81 -8.67
C GLY A 150 -6.36 9.49 -9.00
N PRO A 151 -6.70 8.81 -10.10
CA PRO A 151 -6.07 7.54 -10.52
C PRO A 151 -4.53 7.61 -10.50
N PHE A 152 -3.97 8.82 -10.65
CA PHE A 152 -2.56 9.13 -10.52
C PHE A 152 -1.91 8.71 -9.20
N GLY A 153 -2.60 8.79 -8.05
CA GLY A 153 -2.00 8.41 -6.76
C GLY A 153 -1.60 6.94 -6.70
N ILE A 154 -2.52 6.06 -7.10
CA ILE A 154 -2.27 4.61 -7.18
C ILE A 154 -1.22 4.31 -8.26
N PHE A 155 -1.26 5.00 -9.41
CA PHE A 155 -0.25 4.83 -10.45
C PHE A 155 1.16 5.18 -9.96
N PHE A 156 1.34 6.29 -9.23
CA PHE A 156 2.62 6.65 -8.64
C PHE A 156 3.11 5.58 -7.66
N THR A 157 2.22 5.06 -6.80
CA THR A 157 2.56 3.97 -5.88
C THR A 157 2.98 2.70 -6.62
N ILE A 158 2.36 2.36 -7.74
CA ILE A 158 2.78 1.21 -8.56
C ILE A 158 4.20 1.43 -9.12
N PHE A 159 4.51 2.63 -9.64
CA PHE A 159 5.86 2.95 -10.09
C PHE A 159 6.88 2.92 -8.95
N GLU A 160 6.51 3.38 -7.76
CA GLU A 160 7.33 3.30 -6.55
C GLU A 160 7.59 1.84 -6.16
N ILE A 161 6.58 0.98 -6.15
CA ILE A 161 6.73 -0.47 -5.91
C ILE A 161 7.72 -1.09 -6.91
N ILE A 162 7.59 -0.77 -8.20
CA ILE A 162 8.51 -1.26 -9.24
C ILE A 162 9.94 -0.78 -8.95
N ALA A 163 10.13 0.50 -8.62
CA ALA A 163 11.43 1.05 -8.28
C ALA A 163 12.04 0.38 -7.03
N ILE A 164 11.23 0.13 -5.99
CA ILE A 164 11.68 -0.56 -4.77
C ILE A 164 12.07 -2.01 -5.08
N CYS A 165 11.30 -2.74 -5.89
CA CYS A 165 11.64 -4.08 -6.33
C CYS A 165 12.99 -4.13 -7.07
N ILE A 166 13.25 -3.14 -7.95
CA ILE A 166 14.53 -3.01 -8.65
C ILE A 166 15.66 -2.75 -7.65
N LEU A 167 15.48 -1.82 -6.71
CA LEU A 167 16.47 -1.50 -5.69
C LEU A 167 16.77 -2.69 -4.78
N LEU A 168 15.75 -3.45 -4.37
CA LEU A 168 15.91 -4.68 -3.61
C LEU A 168 16.69 -5.73 -4.41
N HIS A 169 16.41 -5.85 -5.71
CA HIS A 169 17.12 -6.78 -6.56
C HIS A 169 18.61 -6.44 -6.67
N ILE A 170 18.94 -5.18 -6.93
CA ILE A 170 20.32 -4.68 -7.07
C ILE A 170 21.07 -4.73 -5.74
N SER A 171 20.40 -4.47 -4.60
CA SER A 171 21.06 -4.44 -3.28
C SER A 171 21.69 -5.77 -2.82
N ASN A 172 21.34 -6.85 -3.49
CA ASN A 172 21.78 -8.21 -3.21
C ASN A 172 22.68 -8.78 -4.32
N GLU A 173 22.95 -8.03 -5.40
CA GLU A 173 24.05 -8.34 -6.33
C GLU A 173 25.41 -8.02 -5.67
#